data_AF-A0A9R0YMF9-F1
#
_entry.id   AF-A0A9R0YMF9-F1
#
_cell.length_a   1.000
_cell.length_b   1.000
_cell.length_c   1.000
_cell.angle_alpha   90.00
_cell.angle_beta   90.00
_cell.angle_gamma   90.00
#
_symmetry.space_group_name_H-M   'P 1'
#
loop_
_entity.id
_entity.type
_entity.pdbx_description
1 polymer ?
#
loop_
_entity_poly.entity_id
_entity_poly.type
_entity_poly.pdbx_seq_one_letter_code
_entity_poly.pdbx_strand_id
1 'polypeptide(L)'
;MGSMIGRIFNNISSLKAAYIQLQEAHTPYDPDKIQTADKLVIDELTSLSELKHTYRERNPKPVAASPQDSRLLSELQEQQNLLKTYEVMVKKFQSQIQNRDTEITHLQQQTDEAKHRKTKLEKKLKQRGLLNKESEESNEEESYFSVELTPSLFTSTADNAYQSIHEFSKPLINMMKAAGWDLDAAANAIEPDVVYTRRAHKKYAFESYICQRIFSGFHQENFSIDAANVTVSNEAFFHQFLAVRAMDPLDVLSQNPDSVFGKFCRKHGSKKLRHEWRASKDTFLSGISQVGEVHMVVAQAGLLFRPKGKGLPSEEGK
;
A
#
# COMPACT_ATOMS: atom_id res chain seq x y z
N MET A 1 43.20 -39.36 -30.20
CA MET A 1 41.80 -39.72 -30.55
C MET A 1 41.09 -40.52 -29.46
N GLY A 2 41.69 -41.59 -28.90
CA GLY A 2 41.02 -42.47 -27.92
C GLY A 2 40.41 -41.77 -26.69
N SER A 3 41.10 -40.77 -26.12
CA SER A 3 40.59 -39.98 -24.99
C SER A 3 39.34 -39.13 -25.33
N MET A 4 39.25 -38.60 -26.55
CA MET A 4 38.10 -37.78 -26.98
C MET A 4 36.86 -38.64 -27.21
N ILE A 5 37.05 -39.79 -27.85
CA ILE A 5 36.00 -40.78 -28.13
C ILE A 5 35.42 -41.32 -26.80
N GLY A 6 36.27 -41.62 -25.82
CA GLY A 6 35.82 -42.02 -24.48
C GLY A 6 34.96 -40.95 -23.80
N ARG A 7 35.31 -39.66 -23.91
CA ARG A 7 34.51 -38.56 -23.36
C ARG A 7 33.14 -38.44 -24.03
N ILE A 8 33.06 -38.64 -25.34
CA ILE A 8 31.78 -38.65 -26.08
C ILE A 8 30.91 -39.82 -25.61
N PHE A 9 31.46 -41.03 -25.49
CA PHE A 9 30.68 -42.19 -25.03
C PHE A 9 30.20 -42.06 -23.58
N ASN A 10 31.02 -41.47 -22.70
CA ASN A 10 30.60 -41.17 -21.34
C ASN A 10 29.47 -40.14 -21.31
N ASN A 11 29.60 -39.03 -22.04
CA ASN A 11 28.56 -38.02 -22.12
C ASN A 11 27.25 -38.57 -22.72
N ILE A 12 27.32 -39.40 -23.77
CA ILE A 12 26.12 -40.08 -24.31
C ILE A 12 25.48 -40.99 -23.26
N SER A 13 26.28 -41.71 -22.46
CA SER A 13 25.78 -42.55 -21.38
C SER A 13 25.12 -41.72 -20.27
N SER A 14 25.73 -40.59 -19.87
CA SER A 14 25.14 -39.64 -18.92
C SER A 14 23.85 -39.02 -19.44
N LEU A 15 23.83 -38.60 -20.71
CA LEU A 15 22.64 -38.04 -21.36
C LEU A 15 21.48 -39.03 -21.38
N LYS A 16 21.75 -40.32 -21.67
CA LYS A 16 20.74 -41.38 -21.59
C LYS A 16 20.19 -41.54 -20.17
N ALA A 17 21.05 -41.52 -19.16
CA ALA A 17 20.62 -41.62 -17.77
C ALA A 17 19.78 -40.42 -17.34
N ALA A 18 20.18 -39.19 -17.72
CA ALA A 18 19.41 -37.97 -17.46
C ALA A 18 18.05 -38.01 -18.16
N TYR A 19 17.99 -38.52 -19.39
CA TYR A 19 16.73 -38.68 -20.12
C TYR A 19 15.78 -39.69 -19.46
N ILE A 20 16.30 -40.80 -18.92
CA ILE A 20 15.49 -41.76 -18.15
C ILE A 20 14.93 -41.09 -16.89
N GLN A 21 15.74 -40.33 -16.15
CA GLN A 21 15.27 -39.57 -14.99
C GLN A 21 14.16 -38.57 -15.35
N LEU A 22 14.28 -37.92 -16.51
CA LEU A 22 13.24 -37.01 -17.01
C LEU A 22 11.95 -37.77 -17.31
N GLN A 23 12.04 -38.95 -17.95
CA GLN A 23 10.87 -39.81 -18.20
C GLN A 23 10.22 -40.30 -16.91
N GLU A 24 11.00 -40.71 -15.92
CA GLU A 24 10.50 -41.16 -14.62
C GLU A 24 9.81 -40.02 -13.85
N ALA A 25 10.32 -38.78 -13.94
CA ALA A 25 9.72 -37.61 -13.31
C ALA A 25 8.35 -37.23 -13.88
N HIS A 26 8.01 -37.71 -15.08
CA HIS A 26 6.69 -37.53 -15.67
C HIS A 26 5.63 -38.49 -15.11
N THR A 27 5.99 -39.52 -14.32
CA THR A 27 5.01 -40.48 -13.77
C THR A 27 5.43 -41.01 -12.38
N PRO A 28 4.76 -40.58 -11.29
CA PRO A 28 3.73 -39.54 -11.23
C PRO A 28 4.31 -38.15 -11.50
N TYR A 29 3.48 -37.24 -12.05
CA TYR A 29 3.90 -35.88 -12.43
C TYR A 29 4.46 -35.11 -11.22
N ASP A 30 5.75 -34.78 -11.27
CA ASP A 30 6.47 -34.04 -10.24
C ASP A 30 7.26 -32.88 -10.88
N PRO A 31 6.77 -31.62 -10.78
CA PRO A 31 7.37 -30.49 -11.49
C PRO A 31 8.81 -30.19 -11.05
N ASP A 32 9.13 -30.40 -9.76
CA ASP A 32 10.47 -30.13 -9.23
C ASP A 32 11.49 -31.17 -9.74
N LYS A 33 11.07 -32.45 -9.81
CA LYS A 33 11.89 -33.51 -10.40
C LYS A 33 12.04 -33.34 -11.91
N ILE A 34 10.99 -32.92 -12.61
CA ILE A 34 11.04 -32.62 -14.05
C ILE A 34 12.06 -31.50 -14.30
N GLN A 35 11.99 -30.40 -13.54
CA GLN A 35 12.91 -29.29 -13.70
C GLN A 35 14.37 -29.68 -13.42
N THR A 36 14.60 -30.52 -12.39
CA THR A 36 15.93 -31.02 -12.06
C THR A 36 16.49 -31.93 -13.15
N ALA A 37 15.70 -32.87 -13.67
CA ALA A 37 16.12 -33.77 -14.72
C ALA A 37 16.32 -33.06 -16.07
N ASP A 38 15.48 -32.07 -16.40
CA ASP A 38 15.61 -31.26 -17.61
C ASP A 38 16.92 -30.47 -17.61
N LYS A 39 17.29 -29.91 -16.45
CA LYS A 39 18.58 -29.26 -16.25
C LYS A 39 19.75 -30.21 -16.53
N LEU A 40 19.71 -31.44 -16.03
CA LEU A 40 20.77 -32.44 -16.28
C LEU A 40 20.89 -32.78 -17.77
N VAL A 41 19.77 -32.90 -18.48
CA VAL A 41 19.78 -33.12 -19.93
C VAL A 41 20.43 -31.94 -20.67
N ILE A 42 20.11 -30.71 -20.27
CA ILE A 42 20.71 -29.50 -20.85
C ILE A 42 22.22 -29.43 -20.56
N ASP A 43 22.64 -29.75 -19.34
CA ASP A 43 24.05 -29.74 -18.94
C ASP A 43 24.88 -30.73 -19.80
N GLU A 44 24.37 -31.95 -20.00
CA GLU A 44 25.03 -32.96 -20.83
C GLU A 44 25.05 -32.58 -22.32
N LEU A 45 23.97 -32.01 -22.86
CA LEU A 45 23.94 -31.49 -24.24
C LEU A 45 24.92 -30.33 -24.43
N THR A 46 25.06 -29.47 -23.43
CA THR A 46 26.02 -28.35 -23.44
C THR A 46 27.44 -28.89 -23.44
N SER A 47 27.75 -29.86 -22.57
CA SER A 47 29.06 -30.52 -22.55
C SER A 47 29.40 -31.22 -23.88
N LEU A 48 28.42 -31.85 -24.53
CA LEU A 48 28.60 -32.43 -25.86
C LEU A 48 28.90 -31.36 -26.93
N SER A 49 28.24 -30.21 -26.84
CA SER A 49 28.47 -29.07 -27.72
C SER A 49 29.88 -28.50 -27.54
N GLU A 50 30.36 -28.37 -26.30
CA GLU A 50 31.74 -27.96 -26.00
C GLU A 50 32.77 -28.97 -26.51
N LEU A 51 32.50 -30.27 -26.36
CA LEU A 51 33.33 -31.33 -26.95
C LEU A 51 33.37 -31.20 -28.48
N LYS A 52 32.24 -30.93 -29.13
CA LYS A 52 32.16 -30.66 -30.58
C LYS A 52 33.02 -29.45 -30.97
N HIS A 53 32.93 -28.37 -30.20
CA HIS A 53 33.69 -27.14 -30.43
C HIS A 53 35.20 -27.36 -30.27
N THR A 54 35.61 -27.96 -29.15
CA THR A 54 37.01 -28.28 -28.83
C THR A 54 37.63 -29.16 -29.90
N TYR A 55 36.87 -30.11 -30.46
CA TYR A 55 37.34 -30.94 -31.57
C TYR A 55 37.58 -30.13 -32.84
N ARG A 56 36.68 -29.20 -33.18
CA ARG A 56 36.80 -28.30 -34.35
C ARG A 56 38.00 -27.36 -34.21
N GLU A 57 38.20 -26.76 -33.04
CA GLU A 57 39.33 -25.84 -32.77
C GLU A 57 40.69 -26.56 -32.80
N ARG A 58 40.75 -27.78 -32.26
CA ARG A 58 42.01 -28.54 -32.13
C ARG A 58 42.38 -29.32 -33.41
N ASN A 59 41.44 -29.40 -34.35
CA ASN A 59 41.69 -29.84 -35.72
C ASN A 59 41.21 -28.76 -36.71
N PRO A 60 41.83 -27.57 -36.72
CA PRO A 60 41.54 -26.56 -37.72
C PRO A 60 42.07 -27.11 -39.05
N LYS A 61 41.17 -27.36 -40.02
CA LYS A 61 41.54 -28.14 -41.21
C LYS A 61 42.24 -27.29 -42.29
N PRO A 62 43.30 -27.81 -42.95
CA PRO A 62 44.00 -27.13 -44.03
C PRO A 62 43.10 -26.94 -45.25
N VAL A 63 43.32 -25.85 -45.99
CA VAL A 63 42.74 -25.62 -47.32
C VAL A 63 43.32 -26.68 -48.28
N ALA A 64 42.55 -27.73 -48.59
CA ALA A 64 42.89 -28.67 -49.65
C ALA A 64 41.68 -28.91 -50.56
N ALA A 65 41.95 -28.95 -51.86
CA ALA A 65 41.01 -29.03 -52.96
C ALA A 65 40.29 -30.39 -53.02
N SER A 66 38.97 -30.38 -52.74
CA SER A 66 37.99 -31.48 -52.88
C SER A 66 38.14 -32.65 -51.87
N PRO A 67 37.09 -33.03 -51.09
CA PRO A 67 35.69 -33.21 -51.49
C PRO A 67 34.73 -32.21 -50.83
N GLN A 68 34.18 -31.28 -51.63
CA GLN A 68 33.30 -30.22 -51.14
C GLN A 68 31.88 -30.72 -50.80
N ASP A 69 31.40 -31.78 -51.45
CA ASP A 69 29.99 -32.20 -51.39
C ASP A 69 29.56 -32.82 -50.05
N SER A 70 30.34 -33.77 -49.51
CA SER A 70 30.01 -34.39 -48.21
C SER A 70 30.05 -33.39 -47.04
N ARG A 71 30.93 -32.38 -47.14
CA ARG A 71 31.05 -31.30 -46.16
C ARG A 71 29.85 -30.35 -46.23
N LEU A 72 29.51 -29.88 -47.44
CA LEU A 72 28.34 -29.04 -47.68
C LEU A 72 27.04 -29.72 -47.24
N LEU A 73 26.90 -31.03 -47.50
CA LEU A 73 25.73 -31.81 -47.06
C LEU A 73 25.61 -31.88 -45.53
N SER A 74 26.74 -32.01 -44.81
CA SER A 74 26.73 -32.03 -43.34
C SER A 74 26.36 -30.67 -42.75
N GLU A 75 26.83 -29.57 -43.36
CA GLU A 75 26.47 -28.20 -42.98
C GLU A 75 25.00 -27.89 -43.29
N LEU A 76 24.49 -28.30 -44.46
CA LEU A 76 23.08 -28.19 -44.83
C LEU A 76 22.18 -28.97 -43.86
N GLN A 77 22.60 -30.18 -43.45
CA GLN A 77 21.87 -30.97 -42.46
C GLN A 77 21.83 -30.29 -41.08
N GLU A 78 22.94 -29.69 -40.64
CA GLU A 78 23.01 -28.92 -39.39
C GLU A 78 22.09 -27.69 -39.45
N GLN A 79 22.08 -26.95 -40.56
CA GLN A 79 21.17 -25.82 -40.75
C GLN A 79 19.70 -26.25 -40.82
N GLN A 80 19.40 -27.37 -41.48
CA GLN A 80 18.03 -27.89 -41.55
C GLN A 80 17.51 -28.34 -40.18
N ASN A 81 18.37 -28.95 -39.35
CA ASN A 81 18.03 -29.29 -37.98
C ASN A 81 17.80 -28.03 -37.13
N LEU A 82 18.62 -27.00 -37.30
CA LEU A 82 18.46 -25.72 -36.63
C LEU A 82 17.13 -25.03 -37.02
N LEU A 83 16.75 -25.06 -38.30
CA LEU A 83 15.46 -24.55 -38.76
C LEU A 83 14.29 -25.27 -38.10
N LYS A 84 14.36 -26.60 -37.94
CA LYS A 84 13.33 -27.37 -37.22
C LYS A 84 13.23 -26.95 -35.75
N THR A 85 14.36 -26.68 -35.08
CA THR A 85 14.36 -26.17 -33.70
C THR A 85 13.69 -24.81 -33.61
N TYR A 86 14.00 -23.89 -34.53
CA TYR A 86 13.34 -22.58 -34.58
C TYR A 86 11.85 -22.70 -34.88
N GLU A 87 11.44 -23.62 -35.76
CA GLU A 87 10.02 -23.86 -36.04
C GLU A 87 9.25 -24.32 -34.79
N VAL A 88 9.81 -25.24 -34.01
CA VAL A 88 9.22 -25.67 -32.73
C VAL A 88 9.15 -24.51 -31.74
N MET A 89 10.20 -23.69 -31.67
CA MET A 89 10.23 -22.52 -30.78
C MET A 89 9.18 -21.47 -31.16
N VAL A 90 9.00 -21.21 -32.47
CA VAL A 90 7.94 -20.32 -32.97
C VAL A 90 6.56 -20.85 -32.59
N LYS A 91 6.30 -22.15 -32.78
CA LYS A 91 5.03 -22.78 -32.37
C LYS A 91 4.80 -22.65 -30.85
N LYS A 92 5.84 -22.81 -30.04
CA LYS A 92 5.78 -22.62 -28.58
C LYS A 92 5.43 -21.17 -28.22
N PHE A 93 6.10 -20.18 -28.83
CA PHE A 93 5.81 -18.77 -28.57
C PHE A 93 4.42 -18.37 -29.04
N GLN A 94 3.96 -18.87 -30.19
CA GLN A 94 2.59 -18.66 -30.66
C GLN A 94 1.55 -19.17 -29.66
N SER A 95 1.75 -20.38 -29.13
CA SER A 95 0.86 -20.93 -28.08
C SER A 95 0.91 -20.11 -26.79
N GLN A 96 2.08 -19.62 -26.37
CA GLN A 96 2.21 -18.75 -25.21
C GLN A 96 1.49 -17.41 -25.41
N ILE A 97 1.62 -16.78 -26.58
CA ILE A 97 0.91 -15.55 -26.92
C ILE A 97 -0.60 -15.78 -26.85
N GLN A 98 -1.11 -16.82 -27.50
CA GLN A 98 -2.54 -17.16 -27.47
C GLN A 98 -3.05 -17.39 -26.04
N ASN A 99 -2.28 -18.08 -25.19
CA ASN A 99 -2.67 -18.31 -23.80
C ASN A 99 -2.66 -17.03 -22.96
N ARG A 100 -1.77 -16.07 -23.26
CA ARG A 100 -1.78 -14.76 -22.61
C ARG A 100 -2.93 -13.90 -23.11
N ASP A 101 -3.26 -13.96 -24.40
CA ASP A 101 -4.41 -13.25 -24.96
C ASP A 101 -5.74 -13.74 -24.35
N THR A 102 -5.88 -15.05 -24.11
CA THR A 102 -7.04 -15.60 -23.40
C THR A 102 -7.09 -15.17 -21.94
N GLU A 103 -5.95 -15.09 -21.25
CA GLU A 103 -5.85 -14.59 -19.88
C GLU A 103 -6.21 -13.09 -19.80
N ILE A 104 -5.71 -12.27 -20.72
CA ILE A 104 -6.02 -10.84 -20.81
C ILE A 104 -7.51 -10.63 -21.03
N THR A 105 -8.11 -11.32 -22.01
CA THR A 105 -9.55 -11.19 -22.30
C THR A 105 -10.40 -11.63 -21.12
N HIS A 106 -9.99 -12.69 -20.41
CA HIS A 106 -10.66 -13.13 -19.19
C HIS A 106 -10.60 -12.09 -18.07
N LEU A 107 -9.42 -11.51 -17.80
CA LEU A 107 -9.24 -10.48 -16.77
C LEU A 107 -9.99 -9.18 -17.11
N GLN A 108 -10.02 -8.80 -18.38
CA GLN A 108 -10.81 -7.66 -18.85
C GLN A 108 -12.29 -7.88 -18.57
N GLN A 109 -12.82 -9.07 -18.87
CA GLN A 109 -14.20 -9.42 -18.54
C GLN A 109 -14.48 -9.35 -17.03
N GLN A 110 -13.59 -9.90 -16.19
CA GLN A 110 -13.76 -9.83 -14.74
C GLN A 110 -13.78 -8.37 -14.24
N THR A 111 -12.94 -7.51 -14.82
CA THR A 111 -12.87 -6.08 -14.50
C THR A 111 -14.18 -5.38 -14.86
N ASP A 112 -14.72 -5.64 -16.05
CA ASP A 112 -15.97 -5.04 -16.51
C ASP A 112 -17.17 -5.51 -15.67
N GLU A 113 -17.20 -6.80 -15.30
CA GLU A 113 -18.20 -7.32 -14.38
C GLU A 113 -18.10 -6.68 -12.99
N ALA A 114 -16.89 -6.49 -12.46
CA ALA A 114 -16.67 -5.81 -11.19
C ALA A 114 -17.12 -4.34 -11.24
N LYS A 115 -16.79 -3.62 -12.32
CA LYS A 115 -17.28 -2.25 -12.58
C LYS A 115 -18.80 -2.19 -12.65
N HIS A 116 -19.42 -3.16 -13.33
CA HIS A 116 -20.88 -3.26 -13.38
C HIS A 116 -21.50 -3.52 -11.99
N ARG A 117 -20.88 -4.39 -11.17
CA ARG A 117 -21.33 -4.64 -9.79
C ARG A 117 -21.17 -3.39 -8.92
N LYS A 118 -20.04 -2.67 -9.02
CA LYS A 118 -19.77 -1.40 -8.31
C LYS A 118 -20.85 -0.37 -8.63
N THR A 119 -21.07 -0.06 -9.91
CA THR A 119 -22.07 0.93 -10.33
C THR A 119 -23.50 0.56 -9.88
N LYS A 120 -23.84 -0.73 -9.87
CA LYS A 120 -25.14 -1.21 -9.34
C LYS A 120 -25.27 -1.00 -7.82
N LEU A 121 -24.19 -1.23 -7.06
CA LEU A 121 -24.17 -1.00 -5.62
C LEU A 121 -24.23 0.49 -5.29
N GLU A 122 -23.49 1.33 -6.01
CA GLU A 122 -23.53 2.79 -5.87
C GLU A 122 -24.94 3.35 -6.10
N LYS A 123 -25.65 2.90 -7.15
CA LYS A 123 -27.05 3.28 -7.38
C LYS A 123 -27.96 2.90 -6.22
N LYS A 124 -27.78 1.71 -5.63
CA LYS A 124 -28.55 1.26 -4.46
C LYS A 124 -28.23 2.08 -3.20
N LEU A 125 -26.98 2.46 -3.00
CA LEU A 125 -26.56 3.29 -1.87
C LEU A 125 -27.08 4.73 -1.99
N LYS A 126 -27.04 5.31 -3.21
CA LYS A 126 -27.67 6.60 -3.52
C LYS A 126 -29.18 6.56 -3.24
N GLN A 127 -29.87 5.49 -3.64
CA GLN A 127 -31.31 5.32 -3.35
C GLN A 127 -31.62 5.21 -1.85
N ARG A 128 -30.69 4.68 -1.05
CA ARG A 128 -30.83 4.55 0.41
C ARG A 128 -30.41 5.81 1.19
N GLY A 129 -29.97 6.87 0.51
CA GLY A 129 -29.52 8.11 1.17
C GLY A 129 -28.20 7.96 1.95
N LEU A 130 -27.42 6.91 1.69
CA LEU A 130 -26.16 6.62 2.39
C LEU A 130 -24.92 7.16 1.65
N LEU A 131 -25.11 7.76 0.48
CA LEU A 131 -24.06 8.45 -0.29
C LEU A 131 -24.45 9.93 -0.42
N ASN A 132 -23.78 10.79 0.34
CA ASN A 132 -23.83 12.23 0.12
C ASN A 132 -23.10 12.59 -1.17
N LYS A 133 -23.60 13.63 -1.82
CA LYS A 133 -23.34 14.03 -3.21
C LYS A 133 -22.00 14.77 -3.33
N GLU A 134 -20.89 14.09 -3.09
CA GLU A 134 -19.53 14.63 -3.32
C GLU A 134 -18.63 13.53 -3.89
N SER A 135 -18.89 13.13 -5.13
CA SER A 135 -17.93 12.37 -5.94
C SER A 135 -18.41 12.36 -7.40
N GLU A 136 -18.41 13.53 -8.02
CA GLU A 136 -18.26 13.65 -9.47
C GLU A 136 -16.81 14.10 -9.72
N GLU A 137 -15.84 13.33 -9.24
CA GLU A 137 -14.46 13.40 -9.72
C GLU A 137 -14.10 12.02 -10.27
N SER A 138 -13.92 12.05 -11.57
CA SER A 138 -13.58 10.99 -12.49
C SER A 138 -12.25 10.31 -12.14
N ASN A 139 -12.22 8.98 -12.28
CA ASN A 139 -11.01 8.21 -12.63
C ASN A 139 -9.72 8.50 -11.81
N GLU A 140 -9.79 8.48 -10.47
CA GLU A 140 -8.60 8.69 -9.62
C GLU A 140 -7.84 7.41 -9.25
N GLU A 141 -8.07 6.27 -9.91
CA GLU A 141 -7.29 5.05 -9.58
C GLU A 141 -5.88 5.07 -10.21
N GLU A 142 -5.60 5.94 -11.20
CA GLU A 142 -4.25 6.10 -11.81
C GLU A 142 -3.42 7.24 -11.20
N SER A 143 -3.98 8.07 -10.31
CA SER A 143 -3.37 9.34 -9.87
C SER A 143 -2.86 9.32 -8.42
N TYR A 144 -2.34 8.19 -7.95
CA TYR A 144 -1.63 8.17 -6.64
C TYR A 144 -0.15 8.59 -6.77
N PHE A 145 0.44 8.48 -7.97
CA PHE A 145 1.86 8.76 -8.20
C PHE A 145 2.14 10.09 -8.94
N SER A 146 1.12 10.79 -9.42
CA SER A 146 1.29 12.00 -10.27
C SER A 146 0.78 13.31 -9.64
N VAL A 147 0.43 13.31 -8.35
CA VAL A 147 -0.06 14.53 -7.69
C VAL A 147 1.12 15.45 -7.41
N GLU A 148 1.28 16.48 -8.21
CA GLU A 148 2.28 17.52 -8.01
C GLU A 148 1.85 18.50 -6.91
N LEU A 149 2.84 19.05 -6.17
CA LEU A 149 2.63 20.10 -5.16
C LEU A 149 2.15 21.40 -5.84
N THR A 150 0.85 21.55 -5.96
CA THR A 150 0.22 22.70 -6.61
C THR A 150 -0.41 23.66 -5.60
N PRO A 151 -0.48 24.97 -5.89
CA PRO A 151 -1.20 25.92 -5.03
C PRO A 151 -2.68 25.55 -4.83
N SER A 152 -3.32 24.94 -5.83
CA SER A 152 -4.70 24.45 -5.73
C SER A 152 -4.85 23.33 -4.71
N LEU A 153 -3.91 22.39 -4.67
CA LEU A 153 -3.88 21.33 -3.67
C LEU A 153 -3.74 21.89 -2.25
N PHE A 154 -2.86 22.88 -2.07
CA PHE A 154 -2.70 23.56 -0.79
C PHE A 154 -4.00 24.24 -0.35
N THR A 155 -4.61 25.05 -1.21
CA THR A 155 -5.86 25.75 -0.90
C THR A 155 -6.98 24.78 -0.55
N SER A 156 -7.19 23.74 -1.36
CA SER A 156 -8.21 22.71 -1.08
C SER A 156 -7.96 21.98 0.24
N THR A 157 -6.71 21.64 0.54
CA THR A 157 -6.35 20.98 1.80
C THR A 157 -6.55 21.90 3.01
N ALA A 158 -6.21 23.19 2.86
CA ALA A 158 -6.41 24.20 3.90
C ALA A 158 -7.91 24.45 4.17
N ASP A 159 -8.73 24.53 3.13
CA ASP A 159 -10.19 24.68 3.24
C ASP A 159 -10.81 23.46 3.93
N ASN A 160 -10.38 22.24 3.57
CA ASN A 160 -10.82 21.01 4.21
C ASN A 160 -10.43 20.96 5.70
N ALA A 161 -9.23 21.42 6.04
CA ALA A 161 -8.78 21.50 7.43
C ALA A 161 -9.62 22.53 8.22
N TYR A 162 -9.88 23.70 7.66
CA TYR A 162 -10.73 24.73 8.26
C TYR A 162 -12.16 24.20 8.48
N GLN A 163 -12.76 23.55 7.48
CA GLN A 163 -14.08 22.97 7.60
C GLN A 163 -14.14 21.88 8.69
N SER A 164 -13.11 21.04 8.77
CA SER A 164 -13.01 20.01 9.82
C SER A 164 -12.90 20.62 11.22
N ILE A 165 -12.12 21.69 11.38
CA ILE A 165 -12.01 22.45 12.64
C ILE A 165 -13.36 23.09 13.00
N HIS A 166 -14.04 23.69 12.02
CA HIS A 166 -15.35 24.28 12.22
C HIS A 166 -16.38 23.25 12.68
N GLU A 167 -16.45 22.09 12.02
CA GLU A 167 -17.37 21.01 12.41
C GLU A 167 -17.01 20.40 13.78
N PHE A 168 -15.72 20.27 14.10
CA PHE A 168 -15.25 19.81 15.42
C PHE A 168 -15.56 20.81 16.55
N SER A 169 -15.59 22.11 16.27
CA SER A 169 -15.88 23.13 17.27
C SER A 169 -17.30 22.98 17.86
N LYS A 170 -18.27 22.53 17.06
CA LYS A 170 -19.68 22.39 17.47
C LYS A 170 -19.87 21.39 18.63
N PRO A 171 -19.45 20.12 18.55
CA PRO A 171 -19.56 19.19 19.66
C PRO A 171 -18.72 19.63 20.86
N LEU A 172 -17.55 20.25 20.65
CA LEU A 172 -16.74 20.79 21.73
C LEU A 172 -17.50 21.84 22.55
N ILE A 173 -18.07 22.85 21.88
CA ILE A 173 -18.87 23.90 22.52
C ILE A 173 -20.09 23.31 23.22
N ASN A 174 -20.75 22.32 22.62
CA ASN A 174 -21.90 21.65 23.24
C ASN A 174 -21.50 20.89 24.52
N MET A 175 -20.34 20.24 24.55
CA MET A 175 -19.80 19.62 25.77
C MET A 175 -19.49 20.65 26.85
N MET A 176 -18.92 21.80 26.47
CA MET A 176 -18.65 22.90 27.41
C MET A 176 -19.96 23.43 28.03
N LYS A 177 -21.01 23.62 27.22
CA LYS A 177 -22.35 23.98 27.71
C LYS A 177 -22.92 22.93 28.67
N ALA A 178 -22.83 21.66 28.31
CA ALA A 178 -23.32 20.56 29.15
C ALA A 178 -22.57 20.46 30.48
N ALA A 179 -21.30 20.87 30.51
CA ALA A 179 -20.49 20.96 31.73
C ALA A 179 -20.70 22.26 32.52
N GLY A 180 -21.66 23.11 32.13
CA GLY A 180 -21.99 24.36 32.83
C GLY A 180 -21.01 25.50 32.62
N TRP A 181 -20.20 25.48 31.55
CA TRP A 181 -19.23 26.54 31.29
C TRP A 181 -19.91 27.83 30.81
N ASP A 182 -19.43 28.96 31.32
CA ASP A 182 -19.74 30.27 30.73
C ASP A 182 -18.90 30.47 29.46
N LEU A 183 -19.56 30.32 28.31
CA LEU A 183 -18.93 30.48 27.01
C LEU A 183 -18.47 31.92 26.73
N ASP A 184 -19.15 32.91 27.32
CA ASP A 184 -18.79 34.32 27.14
C ASP A 184 -17.51 34.63 27.90
N ALA A 185 -17.37 34.12 29.13
CA ALA A 185 -16.13 34.20 29.90
C ALA A 185 -15.00 33.39 29.26
N ALA A 186 -15.29 32.18 28.77
CA ALA A 186 -14.30 31.33 28.10
C ALA A 186 -13.75 31.97 26.82
N ALA A 187 -14.61 32.58 25.99
CA ALA A 187 -14.16 33.27 24.77
C ALA A 187 -13.25 34.47 25.09
N ASN A 188 -13.59 35.24 26.13
CA ASN A 188 -12.76 36.36 26.58
C ASN A 188 -11.45 35.90 27.25
N ALA A 189 -11.41 34.69 27.83
CA ALA A 189 -10.17 34.15 28.39
C ALA A 189 -9.22 33.63 27.30
N ILE A 190 -9.76 33.19 26.16
CA ILE A 190 -8.95 32.77 25.00
C ILE A 190 -8.37 34.00 24.30
N GLU A 191 -9.22 34.98 23.96
CA GLU A 191 -8.83 36.21 23.27
C GLU A 191 -9.34 37.42 24.07
N PRO A 192 -8.56 37.93 25.04
CA PRO A 192 -8.99 39.00 25.96
C PRO A 192 -9.18 40.36 25.29
N ASP A 193 -8.45 40.61 24.20
CA ASP A 193 -8.41 41.91 23.53
C ASP A 193 -9.43 42.04 22.38
N VAL A 194 -10.23 41.00 22.11
CA VAL A 194 -11.14 40.96 20.96
C VAL A 194 -12.55 41.44 21.33
N VAL A 195 -12.99 42.51 20.65
CA VAL A 195 -14.37 43.01 20.75
C VAL A 195 -15.26 42.34 19.69
N TYR A 196 -16.12 41.43 20.13
CA TYR A 196 -17.04 40.71 19.23
C TYR A 196 -18.26 41.56 18.86
N THR A 197 -18.46 41.82 17.56
CA THR A 197 -19.63 42.57 17.06
C THR A 197 -20.96 41.87 17.34
N ARG A 198 -20.98 40.52 17.35
CA ARG A 198 -22.17 39.71 17.63
C ARG A 198 -21.80 38.60 18.61
N ARG A 199 -22.70 38.26 19.52
CA ARG A 199 -22.52 37.12 20.45
C ARG A 199 -22.19 35.81 19.72
N ALA A 200 -22.80 35.58 18.57
CA ALA A 200 -22.54 34.41 17.72
C ALA A 200 -21.10 34.34 17.16
N HIS A 201 -20.36 35.46 17.10
CA HIS A 201 -18.99 35.48 16.61
C HIS A 201 -17.98 34.93 17.62
N LYS A 202 -18.35 34.79 18.89
CA LYS A 202 -17.48 34.19 19.91
C LYS A 202 -17.08 32.75 19.59
N LYS A 203 -17.83 32.06 18.70
CA LYS A 203 -17.44 30.75 18.14
C LYS A 203 -16.04 30.77 17.53
N TYR A 204 -15.65 31.90 16.90
CA TYR A 204 -14.36 32.05 16.24
C TYR A 204 -13.19 32.07 17.24
N ALA A 205 -13.43 32.47 18.50
CA ALA A 205 -12.43 32.35 19.56
C ALA A 205 -12.06 30.88 19.81
N PHE A 206 -13.08 30.02 19.87
CA PHE A 206 -12.89 28.58 20.06
C PHE A 206 -12.24 27.92 18.83
N GLU A 207 -12.66 28.30 17.62
CA GLU A 207 -12.03 27.82 16.38
C GLU A 207 -10.55 28.25 16.30
N SER A 208 -10.24 29.53 16.61
CA SER A 208 -8.87 30.05 16.70
C SER A 208 -8.03 29.26 17.71
N TYR A 209 -8.58 29.00 18.90
CA TYR A 209 -7.90 28.20 19.91
C TYR A 209 -7.61 26.77 19.44
N ILE A 210 -8.56 26.13 18.76
CA ILE A 210 -8.35 24.80 18.16
C ILE A 210 -7.23 24.86 17.13
N CYS A 211 -7.22 25.85 16.23
CA CYS A 211 -6.15 26.05 15.25
C CYS A 211 -4.79 26.19 15.92
N GLN A 212 -4.67 27.09 16.91
CA GLN A 212 -3.42 27.30 17.64
C GLN A 212 -2.89 26.02 18.28
N ARG A 213 -3.78 25.16 18.77
CA ARG A 213 -3.41 23.88 19.41
C ARG A 213 -3.05 22.78 18.41
N ILE A 214 -3.78 22.68 17.29
CA ILE A 214 -3.50 21.66 16.26
C ILE A 214 -2.23 22.03 15.50
N PHE A 215 -2.07 23.30 15.14
CA PHE A 215 -0.93 23.77 14.35
C PHE A 215 0.27 24.20 15.21
N SER A 216 0.24 23.95 16.53
CA SER A 216 1.40 24.23 17.38
C SER A 216 2.61 23.42 16.93
N GLY A 217 3.74 24.10 16.71
CA GLY A 217 4.98 23.46 16.26
C GLY A 217 5.15 23.35 14.75
N PHE A 218 4.17 23.73 13.93
CA PHE A 218 4.27 23.71 12.45
C PHE A 218 5.34 24.66 11.88
N HIS A 219 5.86 25.57 12.70
CA HIS A 219 7.02 26.41 12.36
C HIS A 219 8.36 25.65 12.41
N GLN A 220 8.36 24.38 12.84
CA GLN A 220 9.55 23.52 12.94
C GLN A 220 9.35 22.30 12.03
N GLU A 221 10.42 21.86 11.36
CA GLU A 221 10.40 20.69 10.45
C GLU A 221 9.93 19.39 11.12
N ASN A 222 10.07 19.29 12.44
CA ASN A 222 9.68 18.12 13.23
C ASN A 222 8.34 18.29 13.97
N PHE A 223 7.57 19.35 13.70
CA PHE A 223 6.32 19.67 14.42
C PHE A 223 6.49 19.71 15.95
N SER A 224 7.69 20.09 16.41
CA SER A 224 8.13 20.06 17.81
C SER A 224 8.09 18.68 18.47
N ILE A 225 8.14 17.57 17.72
CA ILE A 225 8.27 16.21 18.27
C ILE A 225 9.74 15.97 18.62
N ASP A 226 10.03 15.52 19.85
CA ASP A 226 11.40 15.38 20.36
C ASP A 226 12.33 14.66 19.36
N ALA A 227 13.39 15.38 18.98
CA ALA A 227 14.23 15.16 17.82
C ALA A 227 15.26 14.04 18.00
N ALA A 228 14.82 12.84 18.35
CA ALA A 228 15.63 11.65 18.18
C ALA A 228 15.29 10.99 16.84
N ASN A 229 15.97 11.43 15.77
CA ASN A 229 16.08 10.76 14.46
C ASN A 229 14.91 10.91 13.46
N VAL A 230 14.55 12.12 13.07
CA VAL A 230 13.70 12.32 11.87
C VAL A 230 14.41 13.25 10.89
N THR A 231 15.39 12.73 10.17
CA THR A 231 15.93 13.34 8.94
C THR A 231 15.10 12.82 7.76
N VAL A 232 13.84 13.28 7.68
CA VAL A 232 12.93 12.91 6.58
C VAL A 232 12.87 14.10 5.63
N SER A 233 13.10 13.88 4.34
CA SER A 233 13.02 14.94 3.34
C SER A 233 11.59 15.48 3.20
N ASN A 234 11.44 16.74 2.79
CA ASN A 234 10.13 17.34 2.50
C ASN A 234 9.31 16.51 1.49
N GLU A 235 9.98 15.89 0.53
CA GLU A 235 9.39 14.99 -0.46
C GLU A 235 8.81 13.72 0.18
N ALA A 236 9.49 13.14 1.17
CA ALA A 236 9.00 11.97 1.88
C ALA A 236 7.76 12.28 2.75
N PHE A 237 7.66 13.48 3.34
CA PHE A 237 6.42 13.93 4.02
C PHE A 237 5.26 14.08 3.04
N PHE A 238 5.52 14.58 1.84
CA PHE A 238 4.49 14.73 0.82
C PHE A 238 3.98 13.38 0.31
N HIS A 239 4.87 12.43 0.03
CA HIS A 239 4.45 11.06 -0.31
C HIS A 239 3.70 10.38 0.83
N GLN A 240 4.11 10.62 2.08
CA GLN A 240 3.37 10.13 3.24
C GLN A 240 1.95 10.72 3.29
N PHE A 241 1.80 12.02 3.07
CA PHE A 241 0.49 12.67 2.97
C PHE A 241 -0.37 12.04 1.87
N LEU A 242 0.16 11.88 0.65
CA LEU A 242 -0.58 11.28 -0.46
C LEU A 242 -1.03 9.85 -0.15
N ALA A 243 -0.18 9.07 0.51
CA ALA A 243 -0.51 7.71 0.91
C ALA A 243 -1.67 7.68 1.92
N VAL A 244 -1.71 8.60 2.88
CA VAL A 244 -2.70 8.56 3.97
C VAL A 244 -3.94 9.42 3.75
N ARG A 245 -3.95 10.38 2.80
CA ARG A 245 -5.06 11.34 2.66
C ARG A 245 -6.42 10.70 2.32
N ALA A 246 -6.40 9.54 1.66
CA ALA A 246 -7.60 8.80 1.28
C ALA A 246 -7.95 7.68 2.28
N MET A 247 -7.15 7.52 3.35
CA MET A 247 -7.34 6.51 4.38
C MET A 247 -8.09 7.11 5.57
N ASP A 248 -8.80 6.26 6.33
CA ASP A 248 -9.38 6.68 7.60
C ASP A 248 -8.27 7.02 8.63
N PRO A 249 -8.33 8.19 9.29
CA PRO A 249 -7.28 8.60 10.23
C PRO A 249 -7.08 7.65 11.42
N LEU A 250 -8.13 6.96 11.87
CA LEU A 250 -8.02 5.97 12.97
C LEU A 250 -7.35 4.70 12.48
N ASP A 251 -7.63 4.28 11.24
CA ASP A 251 -6.97 3.13 10.62
C ASP A 251 -5.46 3.40 10.47
N VAL A 252 -5.08 4.59 10.00
CA VAL A 252 -3.66 5.02 9.89
C VAL A 252 -2.96 4.97 11.25
N LEU A 253 -3.62 5.46 12.30
CA LEU A 253 -3.10 5.42 13.67
C LEU A 253 -3.01 3.99 14.23
N SER A 254 -3.93 3.11 13.84
CA SER A 254 -3.96 1.72 14.30
C SER A 254 -2.85 0.87 13.67
N GLN A 255 -2.52 1.12 12.40
CA GLN A 255 -1.52 0.38 11.65
C GLN A 255 -0.10 0.71 12.12
N ASN A 256 0.18 1.99 12.40
CA ASN A 256 1.49 2.40 12.91
C ASN A 256 1.36 3.52 13.96
N PRO A 257 1.10 3.15 15.23
CA PRO A 257 1.03 4.11 16.31
C PRO A 257 2.32 4.90 16.47
N ASP A 258 3.51 4.31 16.28
CA ASP A 258 4.79 5.00 16.51
C ASP A 258 5.33 5.79 15.30
N SER A 259 4.52 5.94 14.26
CA SER A 259 4.76 6.88 13.16
C SER A 259 4.89 8.33 13.64
N VAL A 260 5.49 9.19 12.81
CA VAL A 260 5.58 10.64 13.07
C VAL A 260 4.18 11.23 13.27
N PHE A 261 3.23 10.84 12.43
CA PHE A 261 1.81 11.21 12.56
C PHE A 261 1.19 10.68 13.87
N GLY A 262 1.46 9.43 14.26
CA GLY A 262 0.97 8.88 15.52
C GLY A 262 1.56 9.56 16.76
N LYS A 263 2.86 9.91 16.73
CA LYS A 263 3.53 10.71 17.77
C LYS A 263 2.93 12.12 17.85
N PHE A 264 2.70 12.75 16.69
CA PHE A 264 2.00 14.03 16.59
C PHE A 264 0.61 13.96 17.23
N CYS A 265 -0.20 12.96 16.86
CA CYS A 265 -1.52 12.73 17.41
C CYS A 265 -1.50 12.35 18.90
N ARG A 266 -0.44 11.76 19.45
CA ARG A 266 -0.34 11.53 20.92
C ARG A 266 -0.01 12.80 21.68
N LYS A 267 0.87 13.63 21.12
CA LYS A 267 1.27 14.90 21.72
C LYS A 267 0.12 15.90 21.72
N HIS A 268 -0.62 15.99 20.63
CA HIS A 268 -1.71 16.94 20.44
C HIS A 268 -3.10 16.33 20.72
N GLY A 269 -3.25 15.02 20.54
CA GLY A 269 -4.50 14.29 20.76
C GLY A 269 -4.63 13.76 22.19
N SER A 270 -5.71 14.20 22.82
CA SER A 270 -6.38 13.65 24.00
C SER A 270 -5.61 13.52 25.32
N LYS A 271 -4.32 13.19 25.40
CA LYS A 271 -3.60 13.16 26.70
C LYS A 271 -3.22 14.55 27.19
N LYS A 272 -2.63 15.36 26.31
CA LYS A 272 -2.28 16.76 26.61
C LYS A 272 -3.52 17.64 26.69
N LEU A 273 -4.48 17.50 25.77
CA LEU A 273 -5.78 18.17 25.90
C LEU A 273 -6.51 17.76 27.20
N ARG A 274 -6.55 16.48 27.63
CA ARG A 274 -7.19 16.15 28.92
C ARG A 274 -6.44 16.66 30.15
N HIS A 275 -5.09 16.64 30.15
CA HIS A 275 -4.29 17.11 31.29
C HIS A 275 -4.21 18.64 31.33
N GLU A 276 -4.01 19.32 30.21
CA GLU A 276 -3.99 20.79 30.14
C GLU A 276 -5.37 21.40 30.21
N TRP A 277 -6.47 20.74 29.82
CA TRP A 277 -7.80 21.23 30.14
C TRP A 277 -8.18 20.99 31.60
N ARG A 278 -7.61 19.97 32.26
CA ARG A 278 -7.71 19.78 33.71
C ARG A 278 -6.84 20.81 34.46
N ALA A 279 -5.64 21.10 33.97
CA ALA A 279 -4.76 22.12 34.54
C ALA A 279 -5.26 23.54 34.23
N SER A 280 -5.82 23.79 33.04
CA SER A 280 -6.49 25.04 32.68
C SER A 280 -7.79 25.20 33.45
N LYS A 281 -8.48 24.11 33.81
CA LYS A 281 -9.52 24.17 34.85
C LYS A 281 -8.95 24.64 36.18
N ASP A 282 -7.77 24.20 36.62
CA ASP A 282 -7.14 24.68 37.86
C ASP A 282 -6.61 26.13 37.76
N THR A 283 -6.09 26.55 36.60
CA THR A 283 -5.69 27.95 36.32
C THR A 283 -6.90 28.88 36.21
N PHE A 284 -8.02 28.40 35.66
CA PHE A 284 -9.29 29.11 35.52
C PHE A 284 -10.09 29.11 36.84
N LEU A 285 -9.97 28.06 37.66
CA LEU A 285 -10.50 27.99 39.03
C LEU A 285 -9.71 28.86 40.01
N SER A 286 -8.49 29.29 39.69
CA SER A 286 -7.80 30.34 40.47
C SER A 286 -8.53 31.70 40.42
N GLY A 287 -9.45 31.87 39.45
CA GLY A 287 -10.29 33.05 39.30
C GLY A 287 -11.71 32.96 39.87
N ILE A 288 -12.16 31.79 40.36
CA ILE A 288 -13.53 31.65 40.89
C ILE A 288 -13.50 30.79 42.15
N SER A 289 -13.51 31.48 43.29
CA SER A 289 -13.82 30.88 44.59
C SER A 289 -15.31 30.55 44.66
N GLN A 290 -15.61 29.37 45.23
CA GLN A 290 -16.93 28.83 45.63
C GLN A 290 -17.84 28.22 44.54
N VAL A 291 -17.87 26.89 44.46
CA VAL A 291 -18.86 25.96 45.07
C VAL A 291 -18.69 24.60 44.38
N GLY A 292 -18.71 23.53 45.17
CA GLY A 292 -18.31 22.18 44.76
C GLY A 292 -19.28 21.40 43.86
N GLU A 293 -18.83 20.18 43.56
CA GLU A 293 -19.47 19.11 42.78
C GLU A 293 -19.22 19.08 41.26
N VAL A 294 -17.99 18.74 40.85
CA VAL A 294 -17.68 18.35 39.45
C VAL A 294 -17.00 16.97 39.37
N HIS A 295 -17.00 16.20 40.46
CA HIS A 295 -16.35 14.88 40.51
C HIS A 295 -17.18 13.74 39.89
N MET A 296 -18.49 13.89 39.67
CA MET A 296 -19.33 12.85 39.08
C MET A 296 -19.33 12.80 37.54
N VAL A 297 -19.24 13.95 36.87
CA VAL A 297 -19.50 14.04 35.41
C VAL A 297 -18.37 13.43 34.57
N VAL A 298 -17.14 13.44 35.08
CA VAL A 298 -15.97 12.88 34.38
C VAL A 298 -15.96 11.34 34.41
N ALA A 299 -16.55 10.71 35.43
CA ALA A 299 -16.66 9.26 35.52
C ALA A 299 -17.67 8.69 34.51
N GLN A 300 -18.71 9.45 34.17
CA GLN A 300 -19.81 8.97 33.32
C GLN A 300 -19.45 8.96 31.83
N ALA A 301 -18.55 9.84 31.38
CA ALA A 301 -18.06 9.87 30.00
C ALA A 301 -17.08 8.71 29.67
N GLY A 302 -16.44 8.11 30.67
CA GLY A 302 -15.56 6.94 30.49
C GLY A 302 -16.29 5.62 30.29
N LEU A 303 -17.59 5.54 30.62
CA LEU A 303 -18.42 4.34 30.51
C LEU A 303 -19.18 4.23 29.18
N LEU A 304 -19.23 5.30 28.39
CA LEU A 304 -20.00 5.36 27.13
C LEU A 304 -19.27 4.81 25.89
N PHE A 305 -17.98 4.44 26.00
CA PHE A 305 -17.21 3.80 24.94
C PHE A 305 -16.66 2.44 25.37
N ARG A 306 -17.57 1.49 25.69
CA ARG A 306 -17.24 0.06 25.72
C ARG A 306 -18.19 -0.68 24.77
N PRO A 307 -17.70 -1.40 23.76
CA PRO A 307 -18.57 -2.16 22.87
C PRO A 307 -19.20 -3.33 23.65
N LYS A 308 -20.53 -3.48 23.59
CA LYS A 308 -21.24 -4.64 24.15
C LYS A 308 -20.88 -5.89 23.33
N GLY A 309 -20.11 -6.79 23.93
CA GLY A 309 -19.96 -8.16 23.47
C GLY A 309 -21.28 -8.94 23.64
N LYS A 310 -21.61 -9.75 22.63
CA LYS A 310 -22.79 -10.63 22.57
C LYS A 310 -22.73 -11.69 23.68
N GLY A 311 -23.85 -11.88 24.38
CA GLY A 311 -24.11 -13.07 25.22
C GLY A 311 -25.51 -13.60 24.88
N LEU A 312 -25.57 -14.86 24.45
CA LEU A 312 -26.79 -15.63 24.23
C LEU A 312 -27.60 -15.79 25.53
N PRO A 313 -28.93 -16.01 25.47
CA PRO A 313 -29.72 -16.34 26.65
C PRO A 313 -29.64 -17.84 26.96
N SER A 314 -29.22 -18.19 28.17
CA SER A 314 -29.50 -19.48 28.79
C SER A 314 -30.79 -19.39 29.59
N GLU A 315 -31.68 -20.33 29.26
CA GLU A 315 -32.63 -21.12 30.05
C GLU A 315 -32.92 -20.84 31.54
N GLU A 316 -34.14 -21.27 31.90
CA GLU A 316 -34.74 -21.52 33.22
C GLU A 316 -35.13 -20.28 34.03
N GLY A 317 -36.35 -20.13 34.56
CA GLY A 317 -37.37 -21.12 34.89
C GLY A 317 -37.91 -20.78 36.28
N LYS A 318 -39.12 -20.21 36.33
CA LYS A 318 -40.13 -20.38 37.39
C LYS A 318 -41.43 -19.70 36.98
#